data_AF-A0A4W3JUK8-F1
#
_entry.id   AF-A0A4W3JUK8-F1
#
_cell.length_a   1.000
_cell.length_b   1.000
_cell.length_c   1.000
_cell.angle_alpha   90.00
_cell.angle_beta   90.00
_cell.angle_gamma   90.00
#
_symmetry.space_group_name_H-M   'P 1'
#
loop_
_entity.id
_entity.type
_entity.pdbx_description
1 polymer ?
#
loop_
_entity_poly.entity_id
_entity_poly.type
_entity_poly.pdbx_seq_one_letter_code
_entity_poly.pdbx_strand_id
1 'polypeptide(L)'
;NEQIAKRREQLLEERLERKKQKQVRKSDESDISDEDEDDEDDNIELLLAEEFAEEEEELEEEDEDEHDATDRLQTEIGEKFEADEEKIESVKLSEGSAIQPVQDLHKRIYSVLHRKYIYFFSNKQTRDKFIANPFKYLSQSKPKPVVPFKIAVLGPPKSGKSTVARRLANEYGLQRISAGEAVRTVLVTQKKTFLALQINKHLKKGLTVPDELVVQCIEVLLMDILCNTRGYVLDGYPVTRRQVELLEARNIIPFKIIELQVDLREILKRGILSRKSPYR
;
A
#
# COMPACT_ATOMS: atom_id res chain seq x y z
N ASN A 1 21.92 -51.10 -10.12
CA ASN A 1 20.61 -51.44 -9.54
C ASN A 1 20.41 -52.94 -9.51
N GLU A 2 20.58 -53.56 -8.34
CA GLU A 2 20.42 -55.02 -8.16
C GLU A 2 19.00 -55.50 -8.49
N GLN A 3 17.99 -54.62 -8.34
CA GLN A 3 16.59 -54.88 -8.68
C GLN A 3 16.35 -55.01 -10.19
N ILE A 4 16.94 -54.12 -11.01
CA ILE A 4 16.85 -54.18 -12.48
C ILE A 4 17.47 -55.47 -13.01
N ALA A 5 18.60 -55.92 -12.42
CA ALA A 5 19.26 -57.16 -12.83
C ALA A 5 18.39 -58.40 -12.55
N LYS A 6 17.76 -58.48 -11.37
CA LYS A 6 16.82 -59.57 -11.02
C LYS A 6 15.58 -59.56 -11.92
N ARG A 7 15.05 -58.39 -12.26
CA ARG A 7 13.88 -58.25 -13.14
C ARG A 7 14.20 -58.66 -14.58
N ARG A 8 15.40 -58.33 -15.06
CA ARG A 8 15.92 -58.75 -16.38
C ARG A 8 16.03 -60.27 -16.49
N GLU A 9 16.53 -60.94 -15.45
CA GLU A 9 16.61 -62.41 -15.42
C GLU A 9 15.22 -63.07 -15.48
N GLN A 10 14.23 -62.54 -14.75
CA GLN A 10 12.86 -63.07 -14.77
C GLN A 10 12.21 -62.97 -16.16
N LEU A 11 12.35 -61.83 -16.84
CA LEU A 11 11.79 -61.62 -18.18
C LEU A 11 12.45 -62.53 -19.24
N LEU A 12 13.73 -62.88 -19.04
CA LEU A 12 14.43 -63.84 -19.89
C LEU A 12 13.92 -65.27 -19.67
N GLU A 13 13.66 -65.66 -18.43
CA GLU A 13 13.07 -66.98 -18.11
C GLU A 13 11.66 -67.15 -18.68
N GLU A 14 10.78 -66.15 -18.53
CA GLU A 14 9.43 -66.17 -19.12
C GLU A 14 9.48 -66.30 -20.66
N ARG A 15 10.44 -65.66 -21.31
CA ARG A 15 10.64 -65.80 -22.77
C ARG A 15 11.10 -67.20 -23.16
N LEU A 16 12.00 -67.80 -22.40
CA LEU A 16 12.45 -69.18 -22.63
C LEU A 16 11.31 -70.18 -22.47
N GLU A 17 10.41 -69.95 -21.51
CA GLU A 17 9.20 -70.78 -21.34
C GLU A 17 8.20 -70.58 -22.49
N ARG A 18 7.96 -69.34 -22.93
CA ARG A 18 7.13 -69.05 -24.12
C ARG A 18 7.68 -69.71 -25.38
N LYS A 19 9.01 -69.68 -25.60
CA LYS A 19 9.66 -70.35 -26.74
C LYS A 19 9.53 -71.87 -26.66
N LYS A 20 9.68 -72.47 -25.46
CA LYS A 20 9.42 -73.90 -25.25
C LYS A 20 7.97 -74.27 -25.53
N GLN A 21 7.00 -73.46 -25.09
CA GLN A 21 5.58 -73.68 -25.36
C GLN A 21 5.22 -73.53 -26.84
N LYS A 22 5.82 -72.56 -27.56
CA LYS A 22 5.67 -72.43 -29.02
C LYS A 22 6.28 -73.62 -29.76
N GLN A 23 7.44 -74.14 -29.33
CA GLN A 23 8.06 -75.34 -29.92
C GLN A 23 7.25 -76.62 -29.70
N VAL A 24 6.62 -76.79 -28.53
CA VAL A 24 5.74 -77.93 -28.25
C VAL A 24 4.46 -77.88 -29.11
N ARG A 25 3.95 -76.68 -29.41
CA ARG A 25 2.80 -76.52 -30.33
C ARG A 25 3.17 -76.82 -31.79
N LYS A 26 4.42 -76.56 -32.19
CA LYS A 26 4.93 -76.85 -33.54
C LYS A 26 5.22 -78.34 -33.80
N SER A 27 5.26 -79.19 -32.78
CA SER A 27 5.44 -80.65 -32.95
C SER A 27 4.16 -81.45 -33.14
N ASP A 28 2.98 -80.85 -32.92
CA ASP A 28 1.67 -81.52 -33.00
C ASP A 28 0.87 -81.19 -34.29
N GLU A 29 1.37 -80.32 -35.16
CA GLU A 29 0.74 -79.94 -36.44
C GLU A 29 1.71 -80.14 -37.62
N SER A 30 1.35 -81.05 -38.52
CA SER A 30 2.06 -81.32 -39.78
C SER A 30 1.84 -80.20 -40.79
N ASP A 31 2.93 -79.79 -41.45
CA ASP A 31 3.04 -79.00 -42.69
C ASP A 31 2.30 -77.65 -42.70
N ILE A 32 3.05 -76.55 -42.56
CA ILE A 32 2.91 -75.32 -43.37
C ILE A 32 4.20 -74.49 -43.25
N SER A 33 4.55 -73.89 -44.38
CA SER A 33 5.73 -73.13 -44.79
C SER A 33 6.37 -72.19 -43.76
N ASP A 34 7.70 -72.21 -43.78
CA ASP A 34 8.59 -71.14 -43.33
C ASP A 34 8.26 -69.85 -44.09
N GLU A 35 7.59 -68.90 -43.44
CA GLU A 35 7.74 -67.47 -43.65
C GLU A 35 6.91 -66.76 -42.57
N ASP A 36 7.57 -65.83 -41.88
CA ASP A 36 7.04 -64.93 -40.85
C ASP A 36 6.79 -65.53 -39.45
N GLU A 37 7.87 -65.79 -38.70
CA GLU A 37 7.82 -65.77 -37.24
C GLU A 37 8.67 -64.61 -36.71
N ASP A 38 7.97 -63.51 -36.43
CA ASP A 38 8.17 -62.63 -35.28
C ASP A 38 9.53 -61.91 -35.17
N ASP A 39 9.76 -60.89 -36.00
CA ASP A 39 10.58 -59.71 -35.66
C ASP A 39 9.84 -58.77 -34.67
N GLU A 40 9.06 -59.33 -33.74
CA GLU A 40 8.58 -58.62 -32.56
C GLU A 40 9.39 -59.06 -31.35
N ASP A 41 10.71 -58.93 -31.47
CA ASP A 41 11.58 -58.84 -30.30
C ASP A 41 11.34 -57.46 -29.66
N ASP A 42 10.25 -57.36 -28.89
CA ASP A 42 10.06 -56.29 -27.92
C ASP A 42 11.37 -56.16 -27.13
N ASN A 43 12.03 -55.02 -27.24
CA ASN A 43 13.36 -54.84 -26.70
C ASN A 43 13.24 -54.88 -25.16
N ILE A 44 13.82 -55.90 -24.50
CA ILE A 44 13.78 -56.05 -23.03
C ILE A 44 14.30 -54.77 -22.36
N GLU A 45 15.27 -54.11 -23.00
CA GLU A 45 15.82 -52.84 -22.54
C GLU A 45 14.77 -51.72 -22.53
N LEU A 46 13.77 -51.74 -23.42
CA LEU A 46 12.71 -50.75 -23.54
C LEU A 46 11.60 -50.99 -22.50
N LEU A 47 11.26 -52.26 -22.23
CA LEU A 47 10.36 -52.62 -21.12
C LEU A 47 10.98 -52.32 -19.75
N LEU A 48 12.28 -52.57 -19.57
CA LEU A 48 12.99 -52.19 -18.34
C LEU A 48 13.13 -50.67 -18.22
N ALA A 49 13.28 -49.95 -19.34
CA ALA A 49 13.27 -48.50 -19.34
C ALA A 49 11.88 -47.95 -18.94
N GLU A 50 10.78 -48.49 -19.45
CA GLU A 50 9.43 -48.09 -19.01
C GLU A 50 9.15 -48.46 -17.55
N GLU A 51 9.50 -49.66 -17.11
CA GLU A 51 9.18 -50.17 -15.77
C GLU A 51 10.02 -49.50 -14.66
N PHE A 52 11.20 -48.96 -14.98
CA PHE A 52 12.09 -48.28 -14.02
C PHE A 52 12.35 -46.80 -14.34
N ALA A 53 11.73 -46.22 -15.38
CA ALA A 53 11.81 -44.77 -15.65
C ALA A 53 11.10 -43.91 -14.58
N GLU A 54 10.18 -44.50 -13.82
CA GLU A 54 9.40 -43.76 -12.81
C GLU A 54 10.15 -43.54 -11.47
N GLU A 55 11.40 -44.01 -11.31
CA GLU A 55 12.17 -43.81 -10.07
C GLU A 55 13.25 -42.69 -10.14
N GLU A 56 13.28 -41.90 -11.20
CA GLU A 56 13.96 -40.59 -11.22
C GLU A 56 12.94 -39.46 -11.45
N GLU A 57 11.82 -39.48 -10.74
CA GLU A 57 11.24 -38.20 -10.31
C GLU A 57 12.21 -37.61 -9.28
N GLU A 58 13.21 -36.86 -9.78
CA GLU A 58 13.78 -35.78 -8.98
C GLU A 58 12.57 -34.97 -8.48
N LEU A 59 12.26 -35.09 -7.19
CA LEU A 59 11.45 -34.11 -6.50
C LEU A 59 12.23 -32.79 -6.62
N GLU A 60 11.97 -32.05 -7.69
CA GLU A 60 12.19 -30.62 -7.71
C GLU A 60 11.35 -30.11 -6.54
N GLU A 61 11.99 -29.89 -5.39
CA GLU A 61 11.50 -28.95 -4.41
C GLU A 61 11.41 -27.64 -5.17
N GLU A 62 10.23 -27.35 -5.77
CA GLU A 62 9.91 -26.03 -6.29
C GLU A 62 10.06 -25.11 -5.08
N ASP A 63 11.23 -24.48 -4.98
CA ASP A 63 11.48 -23.37 -4.07
C ASP A 63 10.43 -22.31 -4.42
N GLU A 64 9.31 -22.29 -3.67
CA GLU A 64 8.26 -21.29 -3.82
C GLU A 64 8.95 -19.93 -3.69
N ASP A 65 8.99 -19.15 -4.78
CA ASP A 65 9.55 -17.80 -4.76
C ASP A 65 8.89 -17.01 -3.62
N GLU A 66 9.64 -16.16 -2.91
CA GLU A 66 9.10 -15.38 -1.79
C GLU A 66 7.82 -14.61 -2.19
N HIS A 67 7.72 -14.22 -3.47
CA HIS A 67 6.54 -13.57 -4.01
C HIS A 67 5.33 -14.50 -4.07
N ASP A 68 5.50 -15.73 -4.57
CA ASP A 68 4.42 -16.73 -4.68
C ASP A 68 3.97 -17.19 -3.28
N ALA A 69 4.91 -17.39 -2.36
CA ALA A 69 4.59 -17.67 -0.96
C ALA A 69 3.80 -16.51 -0.32
N THR A 70 4.15 -15.24 -0.61
CA THR A 70 3.41 -14.08 -0.11
C THR A 70 2.00 -13.99 -0.69
N ASP A 71 1.83 -14.22 -1.99
CA ASP A 71 0.54 -14.14 -2.67
C ASP A 71 -0.39 -15.27 -2.21
N ARG A 72 0.15 -16.47 -2.00
CA ARG A 72 -0.58 -17.60 -1.44
C ARG A 72 -1.03 -17.35 -0.01
N LEU A 73 -0.13 -16.87 0.85
CA LEU A 73 -0.48 -16.47 2.23
C LEU A 73 -1.51 -15.33 2.23
N GLN A 74 -1.38 -14.36 1.33
CA GLN A 74 -2.31 -13.24 1.22
C GLN A 74 -3.70 -13.70 0.76
N THR A 75 -3.75 -14.66 -0.17
CA THR A 75 -4.98 -15.29 -0.65
C THR A 75 -5.62 -16.12 0.47
N GLU A 76 -4.86 -16.97 1.16
CA GLU A 76 -5.37 -17.76 2.29
C GLU A 76 -5.87 -16.90 3.45
N ILE A 77 -5.18 -15.80 3.75
CA ILE A 77 -5.62 -14.84 4.77
C ILE A 77 -6.89 -14.13 4.30
N GLY A 78 -6.98 -13.71 3.03
CA GLY A 78 -8.16 -13.07 2.46
C GLY A 78 -9.39 -13.96 2.38
N GLU A 79 -9.20 -15.27 2.18
CA GLU A 79 -10.28 -16.27 2.17
C GLU A 79 -10.76 -16.62 3.58
N LYS A 80 -9.85 -16.71 4.56
CA LYS A 80 -10.18 -17.05 5.96
C LYS A 80 -10.68 -15.83 6.76
N PHE A 81 -10.27 -14.63 6.39
CA PHE A 81 -10.58 -13.39 7.09
C PHE A 81 -11.02 -12.31 6.11
N GLU A 82 -12.29 -11.90 6.21
CA GLU A 82 -12.78 -10.71 5.51
C GLU A 82 -12.10 -9.47 6.14
N ALA A 83 -11.26 -8.78 5.35
CA ALA A 83 -10.75 -7.47 5.73
C ALA A 83 -11.89 -6.44 5.60
N ASP A 84 -12.66 -6.29 6.67
CA ASP A 84 -13.67 -5.23 6.76
C ASP A 84 -12.93 -3.91 7.05
N GLU A 85 -12.35 -3.30 6.01
CA GLU A 85 -11.62 -2.01 6.08
C GLU A 85 -12.49 -0.88 6.64
N GLU A 86 -13.82 -1.05 6.67
CA GLU A 86 -14.77 -0.11 7.27
C GLU A 86 -14.80 -0.18 8.82
N LYS A 87 -14.21 -1.21 9.45
CA LYS A 87 -14.21 -1.44 10.91
C LYS A 87 -12.92 -1.02 11.62
N ILE A 88 -12.21 -0.05 11.08
CA ILE A 88 -11.00 0.50 11.69
C ILE A 88 -11.36 1.30 12.96
N GLU A 89 -10.73 0.97 14.10
CA GLU A 89 -10.76 1.71 15.37
C GLU A 89 -12.12 1.87 16.11
N SER A 90 -12.89 0.79 16.23
CA SER A 90 -14.16 0.76 16.98
C SER A 90 -14.08 1.38 18.40
N VAL A 91 -12.99 1.17 19.15
CA VAL A 91 -12.87 1.72 20.51
C VAL A 91 -12.83 3.26 20.53
N LYS A 92 -12.06 3.89 19.63
CA LYS A 92 -11.97 5.36 19.57
C LYS A 92 -13.26 6.01 19.07
N LEU A 93 -13.93 5.36 18.12
CA LEU A 93 -15.25 5.78 17.64
C LEU A 93 -16.28 5.82 18.77
N SER A 94 -16.31 4.81 19.65
CA SER A 94 -17.21 4.83 20.82
C SER A 94 -16.89 5.90 21.85
N GLU A 95 -15.64 6.35 21.92
CA GLU A 95 -15.19 7.43 22.80
C GLU A 95 -15.37 8.82 22.14
N GLY A 96 -16.02 8.88 20.96
CA GLY A 96 -16.33 10.13 20.25
C GLY A 96 -15.16 10.71 19.45
N SER A 97 -14.08 9.96 19.27
CA SER A 97 -12.94 10.38 18.45
C SER A 97 -13.17 10.07 16.97
N ALA A 98 -12.78 10.98 16.08
CA ALA A 98 -12.77 10.74 14.65
C ALA A 98 -11.68 9.71 14.28
N ILE A 99 -11.96 8.83 13.31
CA ILE A 99 -10.96 7.93 12.74
C ILE A 99 -9.83 8.79 12.17
N GLN A 100 -8.62 8.58 12.66
CA GLN A 100 -7.44 9.28 12.16
C GLN A 100 -6.75 8.36 11.15
N PRO A 101 -6.55 8.78 9.89
CA PRO A 101 -5.72 8.01 8.96
C PRO A 101 -4.33 7.83 9.57
N VAL A 102 -3.78 6.63 9.45
CA VAL A 102 -2.48 6.28 10.02
C VAL A 102 -1.43 7.26 9.46
N GLN A 103 -0.88 8.12 10.34
CA GLN A 103 0.09 9.17 9.96
C GLN A 103 1.44 8.61 9.55
N ASP A 104 1.77 7.40 9.99
CA ASP A 104 3.08 6.78 9.79
C ASP A 104 2.89 5.27 9.57
N LEU A 105 3.30 4.76 8.41
CA LEU A 105 3.42 3.32 8.16
C LEU A 105 4.39 2.63 9.15
N HIS A 106 5.22 3.40 9.87
CA HIS A 106 6.16 2.90 10.88
C HIS A 106 5.58 2.82 12.30
N LYS A 107 4.33 3.22 12.52
CA LYS A 107 3.70 3.13 13.84
C LYS A 107 3.30 1.67 14.09
N ARG A 108 3.67 1.11 15.25
CA ARG A 108 3.29 -0.26 15.63
C ARG A 108 1.76 -0.40 15.58
N ILE A 109 1.27 -1.15 14.60
CA ILE A 109 -0.14 -1.53 14.47
C ILE A 109 -0.38 -2.71 15.40
N TYR A 110 -1.47 -2.67 16.17
CA TYR A 110 -1.88 -3.77 17.04
C TYR A 110 -3.08 -4.47 16.41
N SER A 111 -2.98 -5.75 16.12
CA SER A 111 -4.09 -6.54 15.56
C SER A 111 -4.70 -7.48 16.61
N VAL A 112 -6.00 -7.79 16.45
CA VAL A 112 -6.71 -8.82 17.23
C VAL A 112 -7.60 -9.60 16.30
N LEU A 113 -7.47 -10.92 16.33
CA LEU A 113 -8.44 -11.79 15.69
C LEU A 113 -9.66 -11.95 16.61
N HIS A 114 -10.85 -11.62 16.10
CA HIS A 114 -12.10 -11.91 16.80
C HIS A 114 -13.14 -12.47 15.83
N ARG A 115 -13.55 -13.72 16.09
CA ARG A 115 -14.37 -14.53 15.18
C ARG A 115 -13.66 -14.69 13.82
N LYS A 116 -14.29 -14.23 12.73
CA LYS A 116 -13.76 -14.30 11.36
C LYS A 116 -13.07 -13.00 10.90
N TYR A 117 -12.92 -12.01 11.78
CA TYR A 117 -12.44 -10.68 11.42
C TYR A 117 -11.17 -10.32 12.18
N ILE A 118 -10.22 -9.70 11.48
CA ILE A 118 -9.01 -9.11 12.05
C ILE A 118 -9.28 -7.62 12.29
N TYR A 119 -9.12 -7.18 13.54
CA TYR A 119 -9.30 -5.79 13.95
C TYR A 119 -7.95 -5.12 14.19
N PHE A 120 -7.75 -3.93 13.62
CA PHE A 120 -6.53 -3.13 13.80
C PHE A 120 -6.75 -1.95 14.76
N PHE A 121 -5.78 -1.72 15.64
CA PHE A 121 -5.79 -0.69 16.67
C PHE A 121 -4.48 0.12 16.64
N SER A 122 -4.57 1.44 16.80
CA SER A 122 -3.37 2.29 16.85
C SER A 122 -2.56 2.15 18.14
N ASN A 123 -3.18 1.72 19.25
CA ASN A 123 -2.59 1.72 20.58
C ASN A 123 -2.86 0.38 21.29
N LYS A 124 -1.91 -0.07 22.12
CA LYS A 124 -2.06 -1.28 22.96
C LYS A 124 -3.27 -1.19 23.91
N GLN A 125 -3.54 -0.01 24.46
CA GLN A 125 -4.63 0.22 25.41
C GLN A 125 -6.02 0.04 24.77
N THR A 126 -6.22 0.52 23.53
CA THR A 126 -7.50 0.37 22.84
C THR A 126 -7.74 -1.08 22.45
N ARG A 127 -6.67 -1.77 22.03
CA ARG A 127 -6.69 -3.22 21.82
C ARG A 127 -7.13 -3.97 23.09
N ASP A 128 -6.52 -3.68 24.24
CA ASP A 128 -6.81 -4.38 25.49
C ASP A 128 -8.26 -4.14 25.96
N LYS A 129 -8.77 -2.91 25.80
CA LYS A 129 -10.20 -2.59 26.03
C LYS A 129 -11.13 -3.40 25.11
N PHE A 130 -10.79 -3.53 23.83
CA PHE A 130 -11.57 -4.31 22.87
C PHE A 130 -11.59 -5.79 23.26
N ILE A 131 -10.44 -6.37 23.61
CA ILE A 131 -10.34 -7.77 24.06
C ILE A 131 -11.21 -8.00 25.31
N ALA A 132 -11.23 -7.04 26.25
CA ALA A 132 -12.01 -7.16 27.48
C ALA A 132 -13.53 -7.18 27.24
N ASN A 133 -14.05 -6.46 26.24
CA ASN A 133 -15.46 -6.49 25.88
C ASN A 133 -15.69 -6.20 24.39
N PRO A 134 -15.54 -7.20 23.49
CA PRO A 134 -15.65 -6.98 22.05
C PRO A 134 -17.05 -6.51 21.63
N PHE A 135 -18.11 -7.08 22.21
CA PHE A 135 -19.49 -6.80 21.83
C PHE A 135 -19.88 -5.33 21.96
N LYS A 136 -19.37 -4.63 22.99
CA LYS A 136 -19.57 -3.18 23.17
C LYS A 136 -19.10 -2.36 21.96
N TYR A 137 -18.08 -2.84 21.27
CA TYR A 137 -17.43 -2.12 20.18
C TYR A 137 -17.84 -2.63 18.79
N LEU A 138 -18.46 -3.81 18.70
CA LEU A 138 -18.93 -4.39 17.44
C LEU A 138 -20.27 -3.81 16.97
N SER A 139 -21.14 -3.41 17.90
CA SER A 139 -22.47 -2.86 17.60
C SER A 139 -22.45 -1.34 17.51
N GLN A 140 -21.58 -0.78 16.68
CA GLN A 140 -21.46 0.69 16.52
C GLN A 140 -22.24 1.19 15.31
N SER A 141 -22.91 2.33 15.48
CA SER A 141 -23.43 3.10 14.35
C SER A 141 -22.27 3.52 13.44
N LYS A 142 -22.51 3.58 12.13
CA LYS A 142 -21.52 4.03 11.14
C LYS A 142 -20.83 5.32 11.61
N PRO A 143 -19.48 5.43 11.49
CA PRO A 143 -18.78 6.67 11.77
C PRO A 143 -19.46 7.83 11.07
N LYS A 144 -19.65 8.96 11.76
CA LYS A 144 -20.02 10.18 11.05
C LYS A 144 -18.88 10.50 10.06
N PRO A 145 -19.18 10.83 8.80
CA PRO A 145 -18.15 11.18 7.84
C PRO A 145 -17.34 12.36 8.42
N VAL A 146 -16.01 12.21 8.42
CA VAL A 146 -15.11 13.27 8.88
C VAL A 146 -15.18 14.37 7.83
N VAL A 147 -15.75 15.51 8.19
CA VAL A 147 -15.73 16.69 7.32
C VAL A 147 -14.37 17.35 7.48
N PRO A 148 -13.54 17.46 6.43
CA PRO A 148 -12.20 18.01 6.55
C PRO A 148 -12.27 19.47 6.99
N PHE A 149 -11.51 19.81 8.04
CA PHE A 149 -11.60 21.12 8.66
C PHE A 149 -10.68 22.12 7.94
N LYS A 150 -11.28 23.13 7.29
CA LYS A 150 -10.58 24.12 6.46
C LYS A 150 -10.49 25.45 7.21
N ILE A 151 -9.28 25.88 7.58
CA ILE A 151 -9.06 27.13 8.33
C ILE A 151 -8.15 28.07 7.55
N ALA A 152 -8.39 29.38 7.63
CA ALA A 152 -7.41 30.40 7.27
C ALA A 152 -7.03 31.23 8.50
N VAL A 153 -5.73 31.44 8.73
CA VAL A 153 -5.19 32.25 9.81
C VAL A 153 -4.58 33.51 9.22
N LEU A 154 -5.23 34.64 9.48
CA LEU A 154 -4.87 35.96 8.96
C LEU A 154 -4.35 36.86 10.08
N GLY A 155 -3.75 37.99 9.67
CA GLY A 155 -3.31 39.02 10.59
C GLY A 155 -2.02 39.71 10.14
N PRO A 156 -1.65 40.82 10.80
CA PRO A 156 -0.55 41.66 10.38
C PRO A 156 0.80 40.93 10.43
N PRO A 157 1.83 41.43 9.72
CA PRO A 157 3.17 40.86 9.83
C PRO A 157 3.64 40.88 11.29
N LYS A 158 4.33 39.82 11.72
CA LYS A 158 4.86 39.65 13.09
C LYS A 158 3.79 39.54 14.21
N SER A 159 2.51 39.39 13.87
CA SER A 159 1.44 39.06 14.83
C SER A 159 1.63 37.71 15.54
N GLY A 160 2.39 36.80 14.92
CA GLY A 160 2.51 35.41 15.37
C GLY A 160 1.55 34.45 14.66
N LYS A 161 0.88 34.88 13.58
CA LYS A 161 -0.03 34.04 12.79
C LYS A 161 0.56 32.68 12.40
N SER A 162 1.82 32.64 11.96
CA SER A 162 2.49 31.39 11.60
C SER A 162 2.71 30.47 12.79
N THR A 163 2.92 31.01 13.99
CA THR A 163 3.00 30.22 15.22
C THR A 163 1.65 29.62 15.56
N VAL A 164 0.57 30.41 15.45
CA VAL A 164 -0.80 29.93 15.69
C VAL A 164 -1.20 28.87 14.66
N ALA A 165 -0.96 29.13 13.38
CA ALA A 165 -1.22 28.17 12.30
C ALA A 165 -0.47 26.85 12.51
N ARG A 166 0.80 26.90 12.96
CA ARG A 166 1.56 25.69 13.30
C ARG A 166 0.96 24.93 14.47
N ARG A 167 0.57 25.64 15.54
CA ARG A 167 -0.03 25.03 16.72
C ARG A 167 -1.35 24.34 16.36
N LEU A 168 -2.23 25.02 15.61
CA LEU A 168 -3.48 24.45 15.12
C LEU A 168 -3.24 23.22 14.24
N ALA A 169 -2.29 23.30 13.30
CA ALA A 169 -1.94 22.17 12.45
C ALA A 169 -1.48 20.95 13.28
N ASN A 170 -0.59 21.16 14.25
CA ASN A 170 -0.07 20.08 15.08
C ASN A 170 -1.12 19.49 16.04
N GLU A 171 -1.94 20.34 16.66
CA GLU A 171 -2.94 19.94 17.66
C GLU A 171 -4.10 19.16 17.03
N TYR A 172 -4.56 19.60 15.85
CA TYR A 172 -5.67 18.97 15.14
C TYR A 172 -5.23 18.01 14.02
N GLY A 173 -3.92 17.83 13.83
CA GLY A 173 -3.36 16.98 12.78
C GLY A 173 -3.66 17.47 11.36
N LEU A 174 -3.87 18.78 11.17
CA LEU A 174 -4.17 19.40 9.87
C LEU A 174 -2.89 19.69 9.09
N GLN A 175 -2.98 19.72 7.77
CA GLN A 175 -1.85 20.16 6.94
C GLN A 175 -1.72 21.69 6.99
N ARG A 176 -0.57 22.20 7.41
CA ARG A 176 -0.28 23.63 7.29
C ARG A 176 0.16 23.93 5.86
N ILE A 177 -0.42 24.98 5.26
CA ILE A 177 -0.06 25.44 3.92
C ILE A 177 0.20 26.94 3.98
N SER A 178 1.39 27.37 3.55
CA SER A 178 1.69 28.79 3.31
C SER A 178 1.99 29.02 1.83
N ALA A 179 1.69 30.20 1.30
CA ALA A 179 1.92 30.51 -0.11
C ALA A 179 3.39 30.29 -0.54
N GLY A 180 4.33 30.74 0.28
CA GLY A 180 5.76 30.56 -0.01
C GLY A 180 6.23 29.12 0.11
N GLU A 181 5.64 28.32 1.00
CA GLU A 181 5.91 26.89 1.09
C GLU A 181 5.32 26.14 -0.09
N ALA A 182 4.08 26.41 -0.48
CA ALA A 182 3.44 25.83 -1.66
C ALA A 182 4.29 26.02 -2.92
N VAL A 183 4.76 27.26 -3.16
CA VAL A 183 5.64 27.55 -4.30
C VAL A 183 6.95 26.76 -4.22
N ARG A 184 7.61 26.71 -3.05
CA ARG A 184 8.87 25.96 -2.88
C ARG A 184 8.66 24.45 -3.07
N THR A 185 7.60 23.89 -2.51
CA THR A 185 7.28 22.47 -2.63
C THR A 185 7.04 22.10 -4.08
N VAL A 186 6.27 22.89 -4.85
CA VAL A 186 6.08 22.65 -6.29
C VAL A 186 7.41 22.75 -7.05
N LEU A 187 8.26 23.73 -6.74
CA LEU A 187 9.57 23.87 -7.38
C LEU A 187 10.53 22.71 -7.06
N VAL A 188 10.41 22.08 -5.89
CA VAL A 188 11.25 20.94 -5.49
C VAL A 188 10.71 19.62 -6.03
N THR A 189 9.41 19.36 -5.86
CA THR A 189 8.77 18.08 -6.17
C THR A 189 8.37 17.96 -7.64
N GLN A 190 8.00 19.07 -8.30
CA GLN A 190 7.38 19.08 -9.63
C GLN A 190 8.19 19.87 -10.69
N LYS A 191 9.52 19.74 -10.67
CA LYS A 191 10.47 20.53 -11.49
C LYS A 191 10.17 20.56 -13.00
N LYS A 192 9.63 19.48 -13.56
CA LYS A 192 9.37 19.32 -15.00
C LYS A 192 7.97 19.80 -15.43
N THR A 193 7.14 20.26 -14.50
CA THR A 193 5.78 20.71 -14.82
C THR A 193 5.77 22.12 -15.42
N PHE A 194 4.76 22.41 -16.25
CA PHE A 194 4.56 23.74 -16.81
C PHE A 194 4.44 24.82 -15.71
N LEU A 195 3.76 24.51 -14.60
CA LEU A 195 3.64 25.39 -13.45
C LEU A 195 5.01 25.77 -12.87
N ALA A 196 5.86 24.79 -12.58
CA ALA A 196 7.20 25.03 -12.05
C ALA A 196 8.09 25.81 -13.04
N LEU A 197 7.95 25.57 -14.35
CA LEU A 197 8.68 26.30 -15.38
C LEU A 197 8.26 27.77 -15.46
N GLN A 198 6.97 28.08 -15.39
CA GLN A 198 6.48 29.46 -15.39
C GLN A 198 6.95 30.20 -14.14
N ILE A 199 6.83 29.59 -12.96
CA ILE A 199 7.32 30.16 -11.70
C ILE A 199 8.82 30.48 -11.80
N ASN A 200 9.62 29.53 -12.28
CA ASN A 200 11.06 29.74 -12.48
C ASN A 200 11.36 30.86 -13.48
N LYS A 201 10.56 31.01 -14.55
CA LYS A 201 10.73 32.09 -15.53
C LYS A 201 10.53 33.48 -14.88
N HIS A 202 9.56 33.62 -13.97
CA HIS A 202 9.36 34.86 -13.22
C HIS A 202 10.50 35.10 -12.22
N LEU A 203 10.86 34.08 -11.43
CA LEU A 203 11.90 34.19 -10.41
C LEU A 203 13.28 34.50 -11.00
N LYS A 204 13.66 33.87 -12.12
CA LYS A 204 14.93 34.15 -12.83
C LYS A 204 15.02 35.58 -13.36
N LYS A 205 13.89 36.25 -13.59
CA LYS A 205 13.82 37.66 -13.99
C LYS A 205 13.81 38.63 -12.79
N GLY A 206 13.88 38.12 -11.55
CA GLY A 206 13.74 38.92 -10.34
C GLY A 206 12.32 39.43 -10.09
N LEU A 207 11.31 38.87 -10.80
CA LEU A 207 9.91 39.25 -10.62
C LEU A 207 9.26 38.39 -9.54
N THR A 208 8.25 38.95 -8.88
CA THR A 208 7.39 38.20 -7.97
C THR A 208 6.54 37.19 -8.73
N VAL A 209 6.20 36.08 -8.07
CA VAL A 209 5.31 35.06 -8.64
C VAL A 209 3.88 35.64 -8.68
N PRO A 210 3.19 35.59 -9.84
CA PRO A 210 1.80 36.02 -9.96
C PRO A 210 0.86 35.24 -9.04
N ASP A 211 -0.19 35.91 -8.54
CA ASP A 211 -1.17 35.32 -7.62
C ASP A 211 -1.83 34.06 -8.21
N GLU A 212 -2.07 34.04 -9.53
CA GLU A 212 -2.67 32.89 -10.23
C GLU A 212 -1.82 31.63 -10.09
N LEU A 213 -0.49 31.77 -10.24
CA LEU A 213 0.43 30.64 -10.11
C LEU A 213 0.55 30.20 -8.64
N VAL A 214 0.45 31.12 -7.70
CA VAL A 214 0.47 30.81 -6.26
C VAL A 214 -0.76 29.99 -5.88
N VAL A 215 -1.96 30.37 -6.33
CA VAL A 215 -3.20 29.61 -6.08
C VAL A 215 -3.12 28.22 -6.70
N GLN A 216 -2.58 28.09 -7.91
CA GLN A 216 -2.33 26.78 -8.53
C GLN A 216 -1.37 25.92 -7.69
N CYS A 217 -0.33 26.51 -7.09
CA CYS A 217 0.54 25.76 -6.17
C CYS A 217 -0.22 25.28 -4.93
N ILE A 218 -1.09 26.12 -4.35
CA ILE A 218 -1.92 25.73 -3.21
C ILE A 218 -2.86 24.58 -3.62
N GLU A 219 -3.51 24.68 -4.77
CA GLU A 219 -4.37 23.62 -5.33
C GLU A 219 -3.64 22.28 -5.44
N VAL A 220 -2.39 22.28 -5.93
CA VAL A 220 -1.54 21.07 -5.98
C VAL A 220 -1.30 20.48 -4.59
N LEU A 221 -1.00 21.31 -3.58
CA LEU A 221 -0.79 20.83 -2.21
C LEU A 221 -2.09 20.31 -1.56
N LEU A 222 -3.24 20.84 -1.97
CA LEU A 222 -4.54 20.38 -1.48
C LEU A 222 -4.94 19.01 -2.02
N MET A 223 -4.27 18.51 -3.06
CA MET A 223 -4.47 17.15 -3.57
C MET A 223 -3.92 16.08 -2.61
N ASP A 224 -3.12 16.45 -1.62
CA ASP A 224 -2.63 15.53 -0.59
C ASP A 224 -3.79 14.86 0.16
N ILE A 225 -3.67 13.56 0.40
CA ILE A 225 -4.66 12.75 1.10
C ILE A 225 -4.95 13.30 2.51
N LEU A 226 -3.95 13.90 3.17
CA LEU A 226 -4.11 14.53 4.49
C LEU A 226 -5.05 15.74 4.43
N CYS A 227 -4.95 16.56 3.37
CA CYS A 227 -5.80 17.72 3.15
C CYS A 227 -7.28 17.31 2.94
N ASN A 228 -7.51 16.19 2.26
CA ASN A 228 -8.86 15.68 1.98
C ASN A 228 -9.49 14.93 3.16
N THR A 229 -8.68 14.25 3.96
CA THR A 229 -9.17 13.45 5.10
C THR A 229 -9.32 14.26 6.39
N ARG A 230 -8.36 15.14 6.70
CA ARG A 230 -8.38 15.94 7.94
C ARG A 230 -8.65 17.41 7.71
N GLY A 231 -8.20 17.95 6.58
CA GLY A 231 -8.26 19.38 6.28
C GLY A 231 -6.90 20.07 6.39
N TYR A 232 -6.95 21.39 6.34
CA TYR A 232 -5.76 22.22 6.20
C TYR A 232 -5.90 23.58 6.89
N VAL A 233 -4.77 24.20 7.17
CA VAL A 233 -4.67 25.56 7.71
C VAL A 233 -3.86 26.42 6.74
N LEU A 234 -4.51 27.42 6.14
CA LEU A 234 -3.83 28.45 5.35
C LEU A 234 -3.16 29.45 6.29
N ASP A 235 -1.83 29.55 6.23
CA ASP A 235 -1.03 30.48 7.04
C ASP A 235 -0.79 31.80 6.28
N GLY A 236 -1.50 32.84 6.70
CA GLY A 236 -1.33 34.20 6.19
C GLY A 236 -1.79 34.40 4.75
N TYR A 237 -2.72 33.56 4.28
CA TYR A 237 -3.30 33.63 2.93
C TYR A 237 -4.80 33.34 3.01
N PRO A 238 -5.67 34.02 2.23
CA PRO A 238 -5.38 35.13 1.31
C PRO A 238 -5.15 36.47 2.03
N VAL A 239 -4.47 37.41 1.37
CA VAL A 239 -4.19 38.77 1.86
C VAL A 239 -4.89 39.84 1.03
N THR A 240 -5.06 39.60 -0.27
CA THR A 240 -5.69 40.56 -1.19
C THR A 240 -7.04 40.05 -1.68
N ARG A 241 -7.92 40.98 -2.09
CA ARG A 241 -9.23 40.62 -2.67
C ARG A 241 -9.09 39.76 -3.92
N ARG A 242 -8.12 40.04 -4.79
CA ARG A 242 -7.83 39.21 -5.97
C ARG A 242 -7.51 37.76 -5.59
N GLN A 243 -6.74 37.55 -4.52
CA GLN A 243 -6.44 36.20 -4.04
C GLN A 243 -7.68 35.46 -3.52
N VAL A 244 -8.61 36.18 -2.87
CA VAL A 244 -9.90 35.62 -2.45
C VAL A 244 -10.71 35.17 -3.68
N GLU A 245 -10.84 36.03 -4.68
CA GLU A 245 -11.58 35.73 -5.93
C GLU A 245 -10.97 34.51 -6.65
N LEU A 246 -9.63 34.39 -6.68
CA LEU A 246 -8.95 33.24 -7.27
C LEU A 246 -9.17 31.94 -6.48
N LEU A 247 -9.20 32.01 -5.15
CA LEU A 247 -9.50 30.85 -4.29
C LEU A 247 -10.96 30.40 -4.48
N GLU A 248 -11.90 31.35 -4.52
CA GLU A 248 -13.32 31.09 -4.76
C GLU A 248 -13.55 30.44 -6.13
N ALA A 249 -12.90 30.96 -7.18
CA ALA A 249 -12.97 30.37 -8.53
C ALA A 249 -12.47 28.91 -8.59
N ARG A 250 -11.65 28.50 -7.62
CA ARG A 250 -11.10 27.14 -7.48
C ARG A 250 -11.82 26.30 -6.42
N ASN A 251 -12.92 26.80 -5.83
CA ASN A 251 -13.65 26.17 -4.73
C ASN A 251 -12.79 25.91 -3.47
N ILE A 252 -11.75 26.71 -3.25
CA ILE A 252 -10.89 26.64 -2.06
C ILE A 252 -11.42 27.63 -1.03
N ILE A 253 -12.48 27.23 -0.31
CA ILE A 253 -13.18 28.11 0.65
C ILE A 253 -12.93 27.61 2.08
N PRO A 254 -12.18 28.37 2.90
CA PRO A 254 -12.04 28.06 4.33
C PRO A 254 -13.37 28.15 5.07
N PHE A 255 -13.64 27.22 5.99
CA PHE A 255 -14.85 27.24 6.82
C PHE A 255 -14.74 28.23 7.98
N LYS A 256 -13.54 28.43 8.50
CA LYS A 256 -13.25 29.38 9.58
C LYS A 256 -12.07 30.25 9.22
N ILE A 257 -12.22 31.55 9.47
CA ILE A 257 -11.18 32.55 9.29
C ILE A 257 -10.85 33.11 10.68
N ILE A 258 -9.60 33.00 11.07
CA ILE A 258 -9.09 33.48 12.36
C ILE A 258 -8.19 34.67 12.07
N GLU A 259 -8.62 35.87 12.44
CA GLU A 259 -7.82 37.08 12.31
C GLU A 259 -7.14 37.40 13.64
N LEU A 260 -5.80 37.40 13.65
CA LEU A 260 -5.03 37.83 14.81
C LEU A 260 -4.97 39.36 14.85
N GLN A 261 -5.58 39.94 15.89
CA GLN A 261 -5.44 41.37 16.19
C GLN A 261 -4.31 41.58 17.20
N VAL A 262 -3.37 42.45 16.85
CA VAL A 262 -2.22 42.79 17.69
C VAL A 262 -1.94 44.28 17.54
N ASP A 263 -1.69 44.96 18.65
CA ASP A 263 -1.36 46.37 18.65
C ASP A 263 -0.08 46.68 17.88
N LEU A 264 -0.08 47.82 17.18
CA LEU A 264 1.05 48.29 16.39
C LEU A 264 2.33 48.41 17.22
N ARG A 265 2.23 48.84 18.49
CA ARG A 265 3.36 48.95 19.42
C ARG A 265 4.05 47.59 19.62
N GLU A 266 3.28 46.54 19.80
CA GLU A 266 3.80 45.17 20.00
C GLU A 266 4.37 44.60 18.70
N ILE A 267 3.73 44.87 17.56
CA ILE A 267 4.25 44.49 16.23
C ILE A 267 5.63 45.11 15.99
N LEU A 268 5.79 46.40 16.28
CA LEU A 268 7.05 47.12 16.14
C LEU A 268 8.12 46.57 17.09
N LYS A 269 7.78 46.35 18.36
CA LYS A 269 8.68 45.76 19.36
C LYS A 269 9.22 44.41 18.91
N ARG A 270 8.33 43.50 18.50
CA ARG A 270 8.71 42.19 17.93
C ARG A 270 9.55 42.36 16.67
N GLY A 271 9.27 43.40 15.89
CA GLY A 271 10.01 43.66 14.68
C GLY A 271 11.45 44.09 14.86
N ILE A 272 11.74 44.83 15.93
CA ILE A 272 13.09 45.19 16.34
C ILE A 272 13.80 43.96 16.93
N LEU A 273 13.10 43.17 17.75
CA LEU A 273 13.66 41.97 18.38
C LEU A 273 14.10 40.93 17.33
N SER A 274 13.30 40.74 16.27
CA SER A 274 13.61 39.75 15.23
C SER A 274 14.87 40.08 14.40
N ARG A 275 15.33 41.34 14.37
CA ARG A 275 16.60 41.71 13.72
C ARG A 275 17.82 41.22 14.48
N LYS A 276 17.67 40.96 15.79
CA LYS A 276 18.74 40.48 16.67
C LYS A 276 18.78 38.96 16.81
N SER A 277 17.83 38.24 16.20
CA SER A 277 17.79 36.78 16.27
C SER A 277 18.86 36.18 15.33
N PRO A 278 19.76 35.32 15.82
CA PRO A 278 20.81 34.70 15.01
C PRO A 278 20.29 33.63 14.04
N TYR A 279 19.02 33.23 14.17
CA TYR A 279 18.37 32.28 13.27
C TYR A 279 17.66 33.02 12.14
N ARG A 280 18.38 33.28 11.05
CA ARG A 280 17.81 33.68 9.76
C ARG A 280 18.55 32.99 8.63
#